data_AF-A0A833S9V9-F1
#
_entry.id   AF-A0A833S9V9-F1
#
_cell.length_a   1.000
_cell.length_b   1.000
_cell.length_c   1.000
_cell.angle_alpha   90.00
_cell.angle_beta   90.00
_cell.angle_gamma   90.00
#
_symmetry.space_group_name_H-M   'P 1'
#
loop_
_entity.id
_entity.type
_entity.pdbx_description
1 polymer ?
#
loop_
_entity_poly.entity_id
_entity_poly.type
_entity_poly.pdbx_seq_one_letter_code
_entity_poly.pdbx_strand_id
1 'polypeptide(L)'
;MSAATPPPAPTNGAVSKEMTSKDYYFDSYSHFGIHEEMLKDTVRTKAYMNAILQSKHLFKDKVVLDVGCGTGILSMFAAKAGAKHVYGVDCSGILTQAREIVKANGFADKITLIQGKMEELTLPVDKVDIIISEWMGYFLLYESMLDTVLYARDKYLVPGGLMFPDHATLYIGAIEDGEYKSEKLEFWENVYGFDMSCIKEIAKVEPLVDTVGTDALLTDVCPILDIDLTKVTKEELAFSSTFKLTAFRQDFCHALVAYFDCTFSATHKKLSFSTGPKAKYTHWKQTVFYLEGELACNPGEIIEGELTCKPNAANPRDLDIDINVRFDGGSGSYNQLHEFKLR
;
A
#
# COMPACT_ATOMS: atom_id res chain seq x y z
N MET A 1 -16.76 -50.74 -50.43
CA MET A 1 -17.20 -50.53 -49.03
C MET A 1 -16.06 -49.84 -48.29
N SER A 2 -15.68 -48.63 -48.72
CA SER A 2 -16.07 -47.31 -48.18
C SER A 2 -15.84 -47.20 -46.67
N ALA A 3 -14.72 -46.55 -46.34
CA ALA A 3 -14.23 -46.26 -45.01
C ALA A 3 -15.10 -45.18 -44.33
N ALA A 4 -15.48 -45.42 -43.08
CA ALA A 4 -16.10 -44.41 -42.23
C ALA A 4 -15.02 -43.71 -41.40
N THR A 5 -14.82 -42.43 -41.69
CA THR A 5 -13.97 -41.50 -40.93
C THR A 5 -14.59 -41.21 -39.55
N PRO A 6 -13.79 -41.06 -38.48
CA PRO A 6 -14.31 -40.60 -37.20
C PRO A 6 -14.78 -39.13 -37.30
N PRO A 7 -15.75 -38.70 -36.48
CA PRO A 7 -16.22 -37.32 -36.50
C PRO A 7 -15.11 -36.36 -36.01
N PRO A 8 -15.09 -35.10 -36.50
CA PRO A 8 -14.11 -34.12 -36.05
C PRO A 8 -14.35 -33.75 -34.58
N ALA A 9 -13.26 -33.56 -33.84
CA ALA A 9 -13.30 -33.03 -32.49
C ALA A 9 -13.95 -31.63 -32.47
N PRO A 10 -14.72 -31.29 -31.41
CA PRO A 10 -15.29 -29.96 -31.29
C PRO A 10 -14.15 -28.93 -31.23
N THR A 11 -14.20 -27.98 -32.17
CA THR A 11 -13.34 -26.81 -32.16
C THR A 11 -13.69 -25.97 -30.94
N ASN A 12 -12.91 -26.09 -29.86
CA ASN A 12 -12.92 -25.12 -28.76
C ASN A 12 -12.33 -23.81 -29.28
N GLY A 13 -13.16 -23.05 -29.99
CA GLY A 13 -12.99 -21.63 -30.22
C GLY A 13 -13.30 -20.89 -28.92
N ALA A 14 -12.33 -20.85 -28.03
CA ALA A 14 -12.19 -19.82 -27.03
C ALA A 14 -10.70 -19.69 -26.76
N VAL A 15 -10.07 -18.74 -27.44
CA VAL A 15 -8.76 -18.24 -27.03
C VAL A 15 -8.95 -17.75 -25.61
N SER A 16 -8.45 -18.51 -24.63
CA SER A 16 -8.28 -18.02 -23.27
C SER A 16 -7.41 -16.78 -23.39
N LYS A 17 -8.02 -15.60 -23.26
CA LYS A 17 -7.28 -14.36 -23.11
C LYS A 17 -6.33 -14.60 -21.93
N GLU A 18 -5.02 -14.63 -22.19
CA GLU A 18 -4.04 -14.71 -21.11
C GLU A 18 -4.32 -13.52 -20.18
N MET A 19 -4.87 -13.81 -19.00
CA MET A 19 -5.13 -12.78 -17.99
C MET A 19 -3.78 -12.27 -17.52
N THR A 20 -3.55 -10.98 -17.70
CA THR A 20 -2.32 -10.34 -17.24
C THR A 20 -2.40 -10.11 -15.73
N SER A 21 -1.28 -9.91 -15.04
CA SER A 21 -1.28 -9.52 -13.61
C SER A 21 -2.10 -8.24 -13.36
N LYS A 22 -2.19 -7.35 -14.36
CA LYS A 22 -3.06 -6.17 -14.34
C LYS A 22 -4.54 -6.55 -14.29
N ASP A 23 -4.95 -7.56 -15.04
CA ASP A 23 -6.34 -8.03 -15.03
C ASP A 23 -6.67 -8.68 -13.67
N TYR A 24 -5.76 -9.46 -13.10
CA TYR A 24 -5.91 -10.04 -11.75
C TYR A 24 -6.05 -8.99 -10.65
N TYR A 25 -5.25 -7.93 -10.69
CA TYR A 25 -5.36 -6.82 -9.74
C TYR A 25 -6.75 -6.15 -9.80
N PHE A 26 -7.24 -5.80 -10.98
CA PHE A 26 -8.55 -5.14 -11.09
C PHE A 26 -9.71 -6.09 -10.79
N ASP A 27 -9.53 -7.39 -11.05
CA ASP A 27 -10.52 -8.41 -10.74
C ASP A 27 -10.58 -8.71 -9.23
N SER A 28 -9.44 -8.67 -8.50
CA SER A 28 -9.43 -8.86 -7.05
C SER A 28 -10.25 -7.78 -6.33
N TYR A 29 -10.10 -6.51 -6.72
CA TYR A 29 -10.90 -5.40 -6.20
C TYR A 29 -12.37 -5.43 -6.64
N SER A 30 -12.80 -6.35 -7.49
CA SER A 30 -14.22 -6.58 -7.76
C SER A 30 -14.89 -7.43 -6.66
N HIS A 31 -14.11 -8.10 -5.81
CA HIS A 31 -14.60 -8.95 -4.73
C HIS A 31 -14.94 -8.13 -3.46
N PHE A 32 -16.14 -8.34 -2.89
CA PHE A 32 -16.60 -7.57 -1.73
C PHE A 32 -15.72 -7.72 -0.48
N GLY A 33 -15.04 -8.87 -0.33
CA GLY A 33 -14.22 -9.18 0.85
C GLY A 33 -13.09 -8.18 1.10
N ILE A 34 -12.41 -7.72 0.03
CA ILE A 34 -11.34 -6.71 0.14
C ILE A 34 -11.95 -5.36 0.60
N HIS A 35 -13.11 -4.98 0.05
CA HIS A 35 -13.83 -3.78 0.49
C HIS A 35 -14.34 -3.88 1.93
N GLU A 36 -14.75 -5.06 2.38
CA GLU A 36 -15.17 -5.29 3.76
C GLU A 36 -14.00 -5.07 4.74
N GLU A 37 -12.82 -5.59 4.44
CA GLU A 37 -11.60 -5.36 5.23
C GLU A 37 -11.25 -3.87 5.28
N MET A 38 -11.19 -3.21 4.11
CA MET A 38 -10.92 -1.77 4.03
C MET A 38 -11.94 -0.92 4.80
N LEU A 39 -13.23 -1.27 4.76
CA LEU A 39 -14.29 -0.53 5.46
C LEU A 39 -14.31 -0.81 6.97
N LYS A 40 -13.93 -2.01 7.41
CA LYS A 40 -13.80 -2.36 8.83
C LYS A 40 -12.55 -1.76 9.48
N ASP A 41 -11.55 -1.38 8.69
CA ASP A 41 -10.44 -0.55 9.16
C ASP A 41 -10.97 0.85 9.56
N THR A 42 -11.27 0.97 10.86
CA THR A 42 -11.82 2.21 11.42
C THR A 42 -10.79 3.32 11.53
N VAL A 43 -9.49 3.01 11.62
CA VAL A 43 -8.43 4.01 11.68
C VAL A 43 -8.36 4.69 10.32
N ARG A 44 -8.23 3.89 9.24
CA ARG A 44 -8.28 4.37 7.86
C ARG A 44 -9.55 5.16 7.58
N THR A 45 -10.71 4.51 7.70
CA THR A 45 -11.97 5.08 7.22
C THR A 45 -12.37 6.33 8.02
N LYS A 46 -12.13 6.35 9.34
CA LYS A 46 -12.43 7.55 10.15
C LYS A 46 -11.42 8.67 9.94
N ALA A 47 -10.16 8.39 9.62
CA ALA A 47 -9.19 9.44 9.32
C ALA A 47 -9.66 10.28 8.13
N TYR A 48 -10.02 9.63 7.02
CA TYR A 48 -10.61 10.31 5.85
C TYR A 48 -11.94 11.00 6.18
N MET A 49 -12.87 10.28 6.84
CA MET A 49 -14.16 10.85 7.22
C MET A 49 -13.98 12.13 8.05
N ASN A 50 -13.07 12.12 9.03
CA ASN A 50 -12.80 13.26 9.88
C ASN A 50 -12.11 14.40 9.10
N ALA A 51 -11.11 14.09 8.28
CA ALA A 51 -10.42 15.09 7.47
C ALA A 51 -11.40 15.85 6.56
N ILE A 52 -12.35 15.13 5.97
CA ILE A 52 -13.38 15.68 5.09
C ILE A 52 -14.49 16.40 5.88
N LEU A 53 -15.14 15.71 6.82
CA LEU A 53 -16.34 16.22 7.51
C LEU A 53 -16.03 17.28 8.59
N GLN A 54 -14.80 17.36 9.10
CA GLN A 54 -14.38 18.45 9.99
C GLN A 54 -13.88 19.67 9.20
N SER A 55 -13.58 19.49 7.91
CA SER A 55 -13.09 20.55 7.02
C SER A 55 -14.11 20.94 5.95
N LYS A 56 -15.42 20.88 6.26
CA LYS A 56 -16.51 21.16 5.30
C LYS A 56 -16.36 22.48 4.54
N HIS A 57 -15.77 23.49 5.17
CA HIS A 57 -15.52 24.79 4.55
C HIS A 57 -14.56 24.70 3.35
N LEU A 58 -13.67 23.70 3.29
CA LEU A 58 -12.81 23.42 2.15
C LEU A 58 -13.57 22.74 1.01
N PHE A 59 -14.55 21.88 1.35
CA PHE A 59 -15.31 21.07 0.36
C PHE A 59 -16.56 21.78 -0.17
N LYS A 60 -17.11 22.74 0.58
CA LYS A 60 -18.36 23.40 0.22
C LYS A 60 -18.26 24.05 -1.16
N ASP A 61 -19.22 23.72 -2.02
CA ASP A 61 -19.34 24.23 -3.39
C ASP A 61 -18.14 23.89 -4.32
N LYS A 62 -17.29 22.92 -3.92
CA LYS A 62 -16.14 22.45 -4.70
C LYS A 62 -16.44 21.23 -5.57
N VAL A 63 -15.68 21.08 -6.65
CA VAL A 63 -15.66 19.87 -7.48
C VAL A 63 -14.55 18.95 -6.97
N VAL A 64 -14.91 17.72 -6.63
CA VAL A 64 -14.00 16.72 -6.03
C VAL A 64 -13.79 15.55 -6.97
N LEU A 65 -12.56 15.05 -7.08
CA LEU A 65 -12.22 13.80 -7.75
C LEU A 65 -11.81 12.76 -6.70
N ASP A 66 -12.46 11.60 -6.72
CA ASP A 66 -12.14 10.43 -5.89
C ASP A 66 -11.46 9.37 -6.78
N VAL A 67 -10.15 9.22 -6.65
CA VAL A 67 -9.32 8.33 -7.49
C VAL A 67 -9.22 6.96 -6.82
N GLY A 68 -9.74 5.93 -7.48
CA GLY A 68 -9.92 4.60 -6.90
C GLY A 68 -11.08 4.57 -5.91
N CYS A 69 -12.25 5.04 -6.34
CA CYS A 69 -13.35 5.30 -5.42
C CYS A 69 -13.96 4.03 -4.80
N GLY A 70 -13.70 2.85 -5.35
CA GLY A 70 -14.21 1.57 -4.86
C GLY A 70 -15.72 1.59 -4.62
N THR A 71 -16.12 1.35 -3.37
CA THR A 71 -17.54 1.39 -2.94
C THR A 71 -18.18 2.78 -2.94
N GLY A 72 -17.40 3.85 -3.17
CA GLY A 72 -17.85 5.23 -3.16
C GLY A 72 -17.93 5.86 -1.77
N ILE A 73 -17.35 5.23 -0.74
CA ILE A 73 -17.44 5.72 0.64
C ILE A 73 -16.83 7.12 0.82
N LEU A 74 -15.66 7.37 0.21
CA LEU A 74 -14.98 8.68 0.30
C LEU A 74 -15.73 9.74 -0.50
N SER A 75 -16.21 9.39 -1.69
CA SER A 75 -17.12 10.20 -2.49
C SER A 75 -18.36 10.65 -1.69
N MET A 76 -18.99 9.74 -0.94
CA MET A 76 -20.14 10.06 -0.09
C MET A 76 -19.77 10.99 1.07
N PHE A 77 -18.58 10.84 1.67
CA PHE A 77 -18.11 11.81 2.67
C PHE A 77 -17.93 13.21 2.08
N ALA A 78 -17.34 13.32 0.89
CA ALA A 78 -17.17 14.61 0.19
C ALA A 78 -18.51 15.26 -0.16
N ALA A 79 -19.46 14.49 -0.70
CA ALA A 79 -20.81 14.97 -0.98
C ALA A 79 -21.53 15.46 0.31
N LYS A 80 -21.40 14.70 1.40
CA LYS A 80 -21.94 15.05 2.73
C LYS A 80 -21.26 16.27 3.36
N ALA A 81 -19.99 16.55 3.00
CA ALA A 81 -19.28 17.76 3.41
C ALA A 81 -19.74 19.02 2.65
N GLY A 82 -20.54 18.87 1.60
CA GLY A 82 -21.10 19.98 0.84
C GLY A 82 -20.42 20.21 -0.51
N ALA A 83 -19.67 19.24 -1.03
CA ALA A 83 -19.17 19.29 -2.40
C ALA A 83 -20.29 19.62 -3.39
N LYS A 84 -19.98 20.48 -4.37
CA LYS A 84 -20.86 20.81 -5.49
C LYS A 84 -21.13 19.57 -6.31
N HIS A 85 -20.07 18.84 -6.64
CA HIS A 85 -20.13 17.57 -7.36
C HIS A 85 -18.91 16.72 -7.03
N VAL A 86 -19.07 15.40 -7.07
CA VAL A 86 -17.98 14.44 -6.89
C VAL A 86 -17.93 13.53 -8.11
N TYR A 87 -16.74 13.41 -8.71
CA TYR A 87 -16.45 12.40 -9.72
C TYR A 87 -15.64 11.28 -9.07
N GLY A 88 -16.21 10.08 -9.00
CA GLY A 88 -15.50 8.90 -8.51
C GLY A 88 -15.03 8.05 -9.69
N VAL A 89 -13.74 7.76 -9.77
CA VAL A 89 -13.15 6.94 -10.84
C VAL A 89 -12.61 5.66 -10.24
N ASP A 90 -12.96 4.53 -10.83
CA ASP A 90 -12.40 3.22 -10.50
C ASP A 90 -12.55 2.31 -11.72
N CYS A 91 -11.70 1.31 -11.85
CA CYS A 91 -11.72 0.39 -12.99
C CYS A 91 -12.37 -0.96 -12.65
N SER A 92 -12.51 -1.29 -11.36
CA SER A 92 -13.06 -2.57 -10.91
C SER A 92 -14.58 -2.66 -11.09
N GLY A 93 -15.10 -3.89 -11.07
CA GLY A 93 -16.52 -4.18 -11.23
C GLY A 93 -17.41 -3.71 -10.07
N ILE A 94 -16.80 -3.35 -8.92
CA ILE A 94 -17.50 -2.88 -7.71
C ILE A 94 -18.36 -1.64 -7.96
N LEU A 95 -18.09 -0.91 -9.04
CA LEU A 95 -18.86 0.28 -9.43
C LEU A 95 -20.32 0.00 -9.72
N THR A 96 -20.66 -1.24 -10.05
CA THR A 96 -22.07 -1.66 -10.15
C THR A 96 -22.78 -1.47 -8.81
N GLN A 97 -22.18 -1.99 -7.72
CA GLN A 97 -22.70 -1.86 -6.37
C GLN A 97 -22.56 -0.43 -5.84
N ALA A 98 -21.45 0.25 -6.13
CA ALA A 98 -21.23 1.63 -5.70
C ALA A 98 -22.32 2.58 -6.21
N ARG A 99 -22.80 2.39 -7.45
CA ARG A 99 -23.94 3.17 -8.00
C ARG A 99 -25.22 2.95 -7.20
N GLU A 100 -25.54 1.71 -6.85
CA GLU A 100 -26.70 1.39 -6.01
C GLU A 100 -26.55 1.97 -4.60
N ILE A 101 -25.36 1.89 -4.01
CA ILE A 101 -25.05 2.48 -2.70
C ILE A 101 -25.26 3.99 -2.72
N VAL A 102 -24.67 4.70 -3.69
CA VAL A 102 -24.79 6.16 -3.85
C VAL A 102 -26.25 6.57 -4.00
N LYS A 103 -27.01 5.83 -4.82
CA LYS A 103 -28.44 6.08 -5.03
C LYS A 103 -29.27 5.83 -3.76
N ALA A 104 -29.03 4.72 -3.07
CA ALA A 104 -29.73 4.37 -1.84
C ALA A 104 -29.51 5.41 -0.72
N ASN A 105 -28.36 6.10 -0.73
CA ASN A 105 -28.02 7.14 0.23
C ASN A 105 -28.38 8.57 -0.23
N GLY A 106 -29.11 8.72 -1.34
CA GLY A 106 -29.62 10.01 -1.80
C GLY A 106 -28.57 10.97 -2.36
N PHE A 107 -27.48 10.43 -2.93
CA PHE A 107 -26.39 11.21 -3.53
C PHE A 107 -26.27 11.06 -5.05
N ALA A 108 -27.24 10.43 -5.71
CA ALA A 108 -27.22 10.17 -7.16
C ALA A 108 -27.12 11.44 -8.02
N ASP A 109 -27.59 12.57 -7.52
CA ASP A 109 -27.52 13.89 -8.18
C ASP A 109 -26.17 14.59 -7.98
N LYS A 110 -25.39 14.19 -6.97
CA LYS A 110 -24.12 14.83 -6.60
C LYS A 110 -22.87 14.02 -6.92
N ILE A 111 -23.01 12.71 -7.13
CA ILE A 111 -21.88 11.81 -7.34
C ILE A 111 -22.03 11.14 -8.70
N THR A 112 -21.04 11.33 -9.58
CA THR A 112 -20.94 10.61 -10.84
C THR A 112 -19.78 9.63 -10.77
N LEU A 113 -20.11 8.34 -10.78
CA LEU A 113 -19.11 7.27 -10.85
C LEU A 113 -18.77 6.97 -12.31
N ILE A 114 -17.48 6.86 -12.63
CA ILE A 114 -16.97 6.62 -13.99
C ILE A 114 -16.11 5.37 -13.92
N GLN A 115 -16.50 4.34 -14.66
CA GLN A 115 -15.77 3.07 -14.67
C GLN A 115 -14.70 3.08 -15.75
N GLY A 116 -13.44 2.88 -15.36
CA GLY A 116 -12.29 2.81 -16.26
C GLY A 116 -11.00 3.24 -15.56
N LYS A 117 -9.87 3.17 -16.28
CA LYS A 117 -8.58 3.62 -15.76
C LYS A 117 -8.46 5.13 -15.89
N MET A 118 -7.96 5.80 -14.85
CA MET A 118 -7.87 7.26 -14.81
C MET A 118 -7.08 7.84 -16.00
N GLU A 119 -6.05 7.12 -16.45
CA GLU A 119 -5.15 7.49 -17.54
C GLU A 119 -5.80 7.39 -18.92
N GLU A 120 -6.84 6.57 -19.06
CA GLU A 120 -7.55 6.28 -20.31
C GLU A 120 -8.86 7.08 -20.43
N LEU A 121 -9.26 7.78 -19.37
CA LEU A 121 -10.52 8.50 -19.27
C LEU A 121 -10.37 10.01 -19.48
N THR A 122 -11.47 10.63 -19.92
CA THR A 122 -11.66 12.07 -19.93
C THR A 122 -12.80 12.41 -18.98
N LEU A 123 -12.50 13.16 -17.92
CA LEU A 123 -13.52 13.65 -17.00
C LEU A 123 -14.47 14.63 -17.71
N PRO A 124 -15.76 14.69 -17.32
CA PRO A 124 -16.72 15.64 -17.87
C PRO A 124 -16.51 17.08 -17.34
N VAL A 125 -15.31 17.37 -16.85
CA VAL A 125 -14.85 18.68 -16.35
C VAL A 125 -13.37 18.85 -16.70
N ASP A 126 -12.97 20.09 -16.98
CA ASP A 126 -11.57 20.39 -17.33
C ASP A 126 -10.65 20.27 -16.12
N LYS A 127 -11.15 20.69 -14.94
CA LYS A 127 -10.38 20.74 -13.69
C LYS A 127 -11.26 20.43 -12.47
N VAL A 128 -10.60 20.02 -11.39
CA VAL A 128 -11.19 19.76 -10.07
C VAL A 128 -10.46 20.57 -9.00
N ASP A 129 -11.17 20.93 -7.93
CA ASP A 129 -10.63 21.71 -6.81
C ASP A 129 -9.86 20.83 -5.81
N ILE A 130 -10.33 19.60 -5.61
CA ILE A 130 -9.82 18.67 -4.59
C ILE A 130 -9.71 17.26 -5.20
N ILE A 131 -8.59 16.60 -4.92
CA ILE A 131 -8.43 15.15 -5.13
C ILE A 131 -8.45 14.47 -3.77
N ILE A 132 -9.30 13.45 -3.64
CA ILE A 132 -9.27 12.50 -2.53
C ILE A 132 -8.89 11.14 -3.11
N SER A 133 -8.04 10.40 -2.41
CA SER A 133 -7.69 9.05 -2.83
C SER A 133 -7.14 8.27 -1.65
N GLU A 134 -7.51 7.01 -1.58
CA GLU A 134 -6.86 6.02 -0.74
C GLU A 134 -6.07 5.13 -1.70
N TRP A 135 -4.76 5.38 -1.75
CA TRP A 135 -3.84 4.84 -2.75
C TRP A 135 -2.72 4.01 -2.12
N MET A 136 -2.66 3.97 -0.79
CA MET A 136 -1.52 3.44 -0.08
C MET A 136 -1.55 1.92 -0.14
N GLY A 137 -0.46 1.32 -0.60
CA GLY A 137 -0.27 -0.14 -0.54
C GLY A 137 0.46 -0.56 0.73
N TYR A 138 0.73 -1.86 0.84
CA TYR A 138 1.75 -2.36 1.77
C TYR A 138 3.09 -1.68 1.51
N PHE A 139 3.91 -1.50 2.54
CA PHE A 139 5.16 -0.73 2.43
C PHE A 139 4.96 0.66 1.77
N LEU A 140 3.76 1.26 1.92
CA LEU A 140 3.27 2.50 1.31
C LEU A 140 3.12 2.48 -0.22
N LEU A 141 4.11 1.98 -0.95
CA LEU A 141 4.23 2.10 -2.41
C LEU A 141 3.83 0.85 -3.19
N TYR A 142 3.55 -0.28 -2.53
CA TYR A 142 3.12 -1.50 -3.22
C TYR A 142 1.84 -1.25 -4.04
N GLU A 143 1.68 -2.01 -5.13
CA GLU A 143 0.63 -1.86 -6.14
C GLU A 143 0.73 -0.62 -7.04
N SER A 144 1.61 0.34 -6.71
CA SER A 144 1.94 1.53 -7.53
C SER A 144 0.72 2.41 -7.88
N MET A 145 -0.29 2.48 -7.01
CA MET A 145 -1.47 3.32 -7.23
C MET A 145 -1.19 4.82 -7.11
N LEU A 146 -0.13 5.22 -6.41
CA LEU A 146 0.29 6.62 -6.30
C LEU A 146 0.52 7.24 -7.69
N ASP A 147 1.07 6.49 -8.66
CA ASP A 147 1.26 6.94 -10.05
C ASP A 147 -0.03 7.49 -10.67
N THR A 148 -1.15 6.79 -10.45
CA THR A 148 -2.47 7.18 -10.94
C THR A 148 -2.97 8.46 -10.26
N VAL A 149 -2.68 8.64 -8.97
CA VAL A 149 -3.01 9.86 -8.22
C VAL A 149 -2.18 11.04 -8.73
N LEU A 150 -0.88 10.84 -9.00
CA LEU A 150 -0.02 11.90 -9.56
C LEU A 150 -0.47 12.29 -10.98
N TYR A 151 -0.85 11.32 -11.81
CA TYR A 151 -1.45 11.60 -13.11
C TYR A 151 -2.72 12.46 -12.99
N ALA A 152 -3.61 12.10 -12.06
CA ALA A 152 -4.83 12.86 -11.81
C ALA A 152 -4.53 14.28 -11.31
N ARG A 153 -3.55 14.44 -10.41
CA ARG A 153 -3.08 15.73 -9.92
C ARG A 153 -2.62 16.62 -11.07
N ASP A 154 -1.68 16.13 -11.87
CA ASP A 154 -1.04 16.93 -12.92
C ASP A 154 -2.03 17.31 -14.03
N LYS A 155 -2.94 16.38 -14.37
CA LYS A 155 -3.92 16.60 -15.43
C LYS A 155 -5.12 17.43 -14.99
N TYR A 156 -5.70 17.14 -13.82
CA TYR A 156 -7.03 17.64 -13.43
C TYR A 156 -7.03 18.59 -12.25
N LEU A 157 -6.05 18.60 -11.36
CA LEU A 157 -6.07 19.52 -10.22
C LEU A 157 -5.85 20.97 -10.68
N VAL A 158 -6.60 21.91 -10.11
CA VAL A 158 -6.34 23.34 -10.29
C VAL A 158 -5.04 23.75 -9.58
N PRO A 159 -4.34 24.82 -10.03
CA PRO A 159 -3.26 25.41 -9.24
C PRO A 159 -3.72 25.78 -7.83
N GLY A 160 -3.02 25.29 -6.80
CA GLY A 160 -3.41 25.47 -5.40
C GLY A 160 -4.59 24.61 -4.94
N GLY A 161 -5.02 23.64 -5.75
CA GLY A 161 -6.00 22.63 -5.34
C GLY A 161 -5.46 21.74 -4.22
N LEU A 162 -6.36 21.04 -3.53
CA LEU A 162 -6.02 20.26 -2.33
C LEU A 162 -5.97 18.76 -2.62
N MET A 163 -5.13 18.05 -1.87
CA MET A 163 -5.04 16.60 -1.90
C MET A 163 -5.34 16.02 -0.51
N PHE A 164 -6.06 14.91 -0.46
CA PHE A 164 -6.41 14.22 0.79
C PHE A 164 -6.10 12.72 0.67
N PRO A 165 -5.09 12.21 1.39
CA PRO A 165 -4.05 12.94 2.13
C PRO A 165 -3.14 13.74 1.18
N ASP A 166 -2.33 14.65 1.74
CA ASP A 166 -1.34 15.44 1.01
C ASP A 166 0.10 15.08 1.38
N HIS A 167 0.30 14.28 2.44
CA HIS A 167 1.62 13.90 2.87
C HIS A 167 1.66 12.48 3.43
N ALA A 168 2.73 11.74 3.13
CA ALA A 168 2.99 10.42 3.66
C ALA A 168 4.48 10.24 3.97
N THR A 169 4.81 9.61 5.09
CA THR A 169 6.19 9.35 5.50
C THR A 169 6.36 7.87 5.81
N LEU A 170 7.34 7.22 5.18
CA LEU A 170 7.72 5.83 5.42
C LEU A 170 8.86 5.79 6.43
N TYR A 171 8.73 4.92 7.43
CA TYR A 171 9.69 4.72 8.50
C TYR A 171 10.23 3.29 8.47
N ILE A 172 11.44 3.13 8.99
CA ILE A 172 12.05 1.83 9.28
C ILE A 172 12.50 1.76 10.74
N GLY A 173 12.40 0.59 11.34
CA GLY A 173 12.94 0.24 12.66
C GLY A 173 13.44 -1.20 12.68
N ALA A 174 13.98 -1.66 13.81
CA ALA A 174 14.44 -3.02 13.99
C ALA A 174 13.66 -3.74 15.10
N ILE A 175 13.46 -5.04 14.95
CA ILE A 175 12.62 -5.85 15.85
C ILE A 175 13.30 -7.13 16.31
N GLU A 176 12.94 -7.54 17.51
CA GLU A 176 13.04 -8.92 17.97
C GLU A 176 11.83 -9.69 17.44
N ASP A 177 12.05 -10.86 16.84
CA ASP A 177 10.98 -11.68 16.24
C ASP A 177 11.41 -13.16 16.08
N GLY A 178 12.24 -13.67 17.00
CA GLY A 178 12.92 -14.96 16.86
C GLY A 178 11.96 -16.14 16.84
N GLU A 179 10.96 -16.14 17.72
CA GLU A 179 9.93 -17.20 17.76
C GLU A 179 9.15 -17.26 16.45
N TYR A 180 8.68 -16.12 15.94
CA TYR A 180 7.88 -16.06 14.71
C TYR A 180 8.72 -16.34 13.46
N LYS A 181 9.98 -15.89 13.43
CA LYS A 181 10.95 -16.25 12.40
C LYS A 181 11.12 -17.76 12.29
N SER A 182 11.29 -18.44 13.42
CA SER A 182 11.38 -19.90 13.47
C SER A 182 10.09 -20.55 12.95
N GLU A 183 8.92 -20.11 13.41
CA GLU A 183 7.63 -20.65 12.94
C GLU A 183 7.41 -20.49 11.43
N LYS A 184 7.90 -19.39 10.82
CA LYS A 184 7.69 -19.10 9.40
C LYS A 184 8.76 -19.65 8.47
N LEU A 185 10.03 -19.61 8.90
CA LEU A 185 11.16 -19.96 8.06
C LEU A 185 11.73 -21.34 8.40
N GLU A 186 11.88 -21.68 9.68
CA GLU A 186 12.49 -22.95 10.11
C GLU A 186 11.53 -24.13 9.99
N PHE A 187 10.22 -23.90 9.99
CA PHE A 187 9.21 -24.91 9.68
C PHE A 187 9.53 -25.71 8.40
N TRP A 188 10.07 -25.05 7.38
CA TRP A 188 10.40 -25.67 6.09
C TRP A 188 11.58 -26.63 6.14
N GLU A 189 12.44 -26.58 7.17
CA GLU A 189 13.56 -27.52 7.29
C GLU A 189 13.11 -28.93 7.64
N ASN A 190 11.96 -29.07 8.29
CA ASN A 190 11.40 -30.35 8.68
C ASN A 190 9.87 -30.31 8.73
N VAL A 191 9.24 -30.49 7.58
CA VAL A 191 7.79 -30.59 7.44
C VAL A 191 7.41 -32.05 7.62
N TYR A 192 7.10 -32.46 8.85
CA TYR A 192 6.70 -33.83 9.21
C TYR A 192 7.72 -34.93 8.79
N GLY A 193 9.01 -34.64 8.90
CA GLY A 193 10.11 -35.54 8.53
C GLY A 193 10.67 -35.31 7.12
N PHE A 194 10.12 -34.37 6.37
CA PHE A 194 10.57 -34.03 5.01
C PHE A 194 11.28 -32.68 4.99
N ASP A 195 12.47 -32.64 4.37
CA ASP A 195 13.20 -31.40 4.12
C ASP A 195 12.56 -30.64 2.95
N MET A 196 12.04 -29.46 3.24
CA MET A 196 11.48 -28.50 2.28
C MET A 196 12.24 -27.17 2.31
N SER A 197 13.50 -27.17 2.73
CA SER A 197 14.35 -25.96 2.85
C SER A 197 14.47 -25.16 1.55
N CYS A 198 14.22 -25.76 0.38
CA CYS A 198 14.13 -25.03 -0.89
C CYS A 198 13.02 -23.96 -0.90
N ILE A 199 11.94 -24.13 -0.11
CA ILE A 199 10.88 -23.12 0.07
C ILE A 199 11.35 -22.01 1.02
N LYS A 200 12.15 -22.34 2.05
CA LYS A 200 12.73 -21.35 2.97
C LYS A 200 13.51 -20.27 2.22
N GLU A 201 14.29 -20.65 1.21
CA GLU A 201 15.06 -19.71 0.38
C GLU A 201 14.17 -18.74 -0.42
N ILE A 202 12.95 -19.18 -0.81
CA ILE A 202 11.96 -18.31 -1.46
C ILE A 202 11.27 -17.42 -0.42
N ALA A 203 10.87 -17.99 0.72
CA ALA A 203 10.19 -17.26 1.79
C ALA A 203 11.06 -16.15 2.42
N LYS A 204 12.38 -16.29 2.40
CA LYS A 204 13.32 -15.26 2.89
C LYS A 204 13.32 -13.99 2.06
N VAL A 205 13.12 -14.10 0.73
CA VAL A 205 13.17 -12.95 -0.18
C VAL A 205 11.84 -12.22 -0.29
N GLU A 206 10.76 -12.78 0.24
CA GLU A 206 9.43 -12.17 0.27
C GLU A 206 9.21 -11.47 1.63
N PRO A 207 9.08 -10.13 1.67
CA PRO A 207 8.76 -9.44 2.90
C PRO A 207 7.41 -9.89 3.45
N LEU A 208 7.32 -10.09 4.76
CA LEU A 208 6.08 -10.52 5.40
C LEU A 208 5.23 -9.31 5.77
N VAL A 209 3.95 -9.32 5.41
CA VAL A 209 2.99 -8.31 5.87
C VAL A 209 2.23 -8.84 7.09
N ASP A 210 2.63 -8.40 8.28
CA ASP A 210 1.95 -8.79 9.51
C ASP A 210 1.96 -7.72 10.60
N THR A 211 1.16 -7.96 11.65
CA THR A 211 1.13 -7.07 12.83
C THR A 211 2.27 -7.42 13.75
N VAL A 212 3.14 -6.45 13.97
CA VAL A 212 4.27 -6.55 14.91
C VAL A 212 3.82 -6.05 16.28
N GLY A 213 4.10 -6.82 17.32
CA GLY A 213 3.80 -6.44 18.70
C GLY A 213 4.55 -5.17 19.12
N THR A 214 3.94 -4.35 19.98
CA THR A 214 4.57 -3.10 20.46
C THR A 214 5.92 -3.33 21.12
N ASP A 215 6.06 -4.47 21.79
CA ASP A 215 7.22 -4.81 22.61
C ASP A 215 8.35 -5.42 21.78
N ALA A 216 8.06 -5.89 20.56
CA ALA A 216 9.04 -6.41 19.60
C ALA A 216 10.00 -5.31 19.10
N LEU A 217 9.59 -4.04 19.11
CA LEU A 217 10.44 -2.94 18.65
C LEU A 217 11.69 -2.78 19.54
N LEU A 218 12.86 -2.99 18.94
CA LEU A 218 14.16 -2.99 19.60
C LEU A 218 14.86 -1.62 19.52
N THR A 219 14.55 -0.83 18.49
CA THR A 219 15.25 0.42 18.19
C THR A 219 14.30 1.62 18.12
N ASP A 220 14.87 2.83 18.04
CA ASP A 220 14.15 3.96 17.47
C ASP A 220 13.84 3.71 15.98
N VAL A 221 13.17 4.68 15.37
CA VAL A 221 12.71 4.60 13.98
C VAL A 221 13.31 5.73 13.17
N CYS A 222 13.60 5.45 11.91
CA CYS A 222 14.20 6.40 10.97
C CYS A 222 13.24 6.64 9.79
N PRO A 223 12.89 7.91 9.46
CA PRO A 223 12.16 8.19 8.23
C PRO A 223 13.07 7.92 7.02
N ILE A 224 12.60 7.08 6.10
CA ILE A 224 13.35 6.68 4.90
C ILE A 224 12.78 7.25 3.60
N LEU A 225 11.52 7.69 3.60
CA LEU A 225 10.91 8.40 2.48
C LEU A 225 9.87 9.39 3.01
N ASP A 226 9.90 10.62 2.50
CA ASP A 226 8.94 11.67 2.86
C ASP A 226 8.31 12.24 1.58
N ILE A 227 6.99 12.07 1.44
CA ILE A 227 6.26 12.34 0.21
C ILE A 227 5.33 13.53 0.43
N ASP A 228 5.63 14.67 -0.20
CA ASP A 228 4.67 15.74 -0.44
C ASP A 228 3.94 15.47 -1.74
N LEU A 229 2.70 14.98 -1.65
CA LEU A 229 1.89 14.59 -2.81
C LEU A 229 1.59 15.78 -3.73
N THR A 230 1.72 17.01 -3.25
CA THR A 230 1.49 18.20 -4.07
C THR A 230 2.65 18.52 -5.01
N LYS A 231 3.82 17.89 -4.80
CA LYS A 231 5.06 18.20 -5.53
C LYS A 231 5.78 16.98 -6.10
N VAL A 232 5.71 15.83 -5.43
CA VAL A 232 6.49 14.64 -5.77
C VAL A 232 6.24 14.22 -7.23
N THR A 233 7.29 13.80 -7.90
CA THR A 233 7.24 13.22 -9.24
C THR A 233 7.28 11.69 -9.16
N LYS A 234 6.86 11.01 -10.24
CA LYS A 234 6.89 9.55 -10.29
C LYS A 234 8.32 9.00 -10.17
N GLU A 235 9.28 9.72 -10.72
CA GLU A 235 10.70 9.34 -10.72
C GLU A 235 11.28 9.35 -9.29
N GLU A 236 10.79 10.23 -8.42
CA GLU A 236 11.20 10.31 -7.01
C GLU A 236 10.68 9.14 -6.15
N LEU A 237 9.74 8.34 -6.66
CA LEU A 237 9.22 7.15 -5.96
C LEU A 237 10.17 5.94 -6.09
N ALA A 238 11.13 5.98 -7.02
CA ALA A 238 12.27 5.09 -7.02
C ALA A 238 13.41 5.77 -6.25
N PHE A 239 13.66 5.32 -5.01
CA PHE A 239 14.49 6.06 -4.06
C PHE A 239 15.60 5.20 -3.44
N SER A 240 16.64 5.87 -2.96
CA SER A 240 17.62 5.32 -2.02
C SER A 240 17.65 6.21 -0.78
N SER A 241 17.74 5.61 0.40
CA SER A 241 17.80 6.32 1.67
C SER A 241 18.69 5.60 2.66
N THR A 242 19.48 6.36 3.42
CA THR A 242 20.25 5.81 4.52
C THR A 242 19.43 5.82 5.80
N PHE A 243 19.65 4.84 6.66
CA PHE A 243 19.01 4.78 7.96
C PHE A 243 20.03 4.52 9.06
N LYS A 244 19.67 4.96 10.27
CA LYS A 244 20.42 4.74 11.50
C LYS A 244 19.43 4.49 12.63
N LEU A 245 19.59 3.37 13.30
CA LEU A 245 18.69 2.86 14.34
C LEU A 245 19.51 2.56 15.59
N THR A 246 19.08 3.09 16.73
CA THR A 246 19.74 2.93 18.03
C THR A 246 18.96 1.94 18.88
N ALA A 247 19.61 0.86 19.32
CA ALA A 247 18.98 -0.14 20.17
C ALA A 247 18.66 0.42 21.57
N PHE A 248 17.45 0.18 22.07
CA PHE A 248 17.01 0.62 23.39
C PHE A 248 17.41 -0.33 24.51
N ARG A 249 17.53 -1.61 24.19
CA ARG A 249 17.73 -2.69 25.16
C ARG A 249 18.70 -3.73 24.61
N GLN A 250 19.19 -4.57 25.51
CA GLN A 250 19.93 -5.76 25.12
C GLN A 250 18.95 -6.81 24.60
N ASP A 251 19.09 -7.23 23.35
CA ASP A 251 18.22 -8.22 22.72
C ASP A 251 18.78 -8.69 21.37
N PHE A 252 18.10 -9.63 20.72
CA PHE A 252 18.42 -10.06 19.36
C PHE A 252 17.56 -9.34 18.32
N CYS A 253 18.22 -8.71 17.34
CA CYS A 253 17.57 -8.17 16.15
C CYS A 253 17.45 -9.26 15.08
N HIS A 254 16.24 -9.59 14.67
CA HIS A 254 15.96 -10.63 13.70
C HIS A 254 15.49 -10.10 12.35
N ALA A 255 14.90 -8.91 12.34
CA ALA A 255 14.32 -8.27 11.17
C ALA A 255 14.31 -6.75 11.29
N LEU A 256 14.20 -6.09 10.14
CA LEU A 256 13.76 -4.71 10.05
C LEU A 256 12.24 -4.68 9.82
N VAL A 257 11.58 -3.65 10.35
CA VAL A 257 10.14 -3.41 10.15
C VAL A 257 9.95 -2.04 9.51
N ALA A 258 9.09 -1.97 8.51
CA ALA A 258 8.67 -0.72 7.90
C ALA A 258 7.17 -0.48 8.06
N TYR A 259 6.83 0.78 8.25
CA TYR A 259 5.46 1.27 8.36
C TYR A 259 5.40 2.73 7.91
N PHE A 260 4.20 3.24 7.66
CA PHE A 260 4.02 4.62 7.23
C PHE A 260 2.99 5.38 8.05
N ASP A 261 3.14 6.70 8.02
CA ASP A 261 2.17 7.66 8.52
C ASP A 261 1.59 8.45 7.34
N CYS A 262 0.29 8.76 7.41
CA CYS A 262 -0.37 9.65 6.45
C CYS A 262 -0.95 10.86 7.15
N THR A 263 -0.82 12.03 6.54
CA THR A 263 -1.23 13.32 7.08
C THR A 263 -2.17 14.05 6.12
N PHE A 264 -3.12 14.78 6.69
CA PHE A 264 -4.03 15.70 6.01
C PHE A 264 -3.71 17.13 6.48
N SER A 265 -2.71 17.77 5.87
CA SER A 265 -2.14 19.03 6.36
C SER A 265 -3.03 20.24 6.11
N ALA A 266 -3.88 20.20 5.07
CA ALA A 266 -4.85 21.25 4.76
C ALA A 266 -5.96 21.43 5.82
N THR A 267 -6.10 20.51 6.76
CA THR A 267 -7.15 20.54 7.79
C THR A 267 -6.83 21.55 8.91
N HIS A 268 -7.85 22.15 9.53
CA HIS A 268 -7.63 23.19 10.57
C HIS A 268 -6.83 22.67 11.79
N LYS A 269 -7.03 21.41 12.16
CA LYS A 269 -6.17 20.68 13.09
C LYS A 269 -5.51 19.56 12.31
N LYS A 270 -4.19 19.50 12.30
CA LYS A 270 -3.43 18.43 11.63
C LYS A 270 -4.01 17.07 12.03
N LEU A 271 -4.60 16.38 11.06
CA LEU A 271 -5.07 15.01 11.21
C LEU A 271 -4.06 14.09 10.55
N SER A 272 -3.73 13.00 11.24
CA SER A 272 -2.88 11.94 10.71
C SER A 272 -3.31 10.59 11.27
N PHE A 273 -2.88 9.53 10.62
CA PHE A 273 -2.88 8.19 11.18
C PHE A 273 -1.52 7.53 10.91
N SER A 274 -1.21 6.54 11.74
CA SER A 274 0.01 5.75 11.66
C SER A 274 -0.36 4.28 11.50
N THR A 275 0.43 3.57 10.71
CA THR A 275 0.40 2.10 10.59
C THR A 275 1.48 1.45 11.45
N GLY A 276 2.17 2.20 12.30
CA GLY A 276 3.30 1.67 13.08
C GLY A 276 2.90 0.69 14.19
N PRO A 277 3.85 -0.12 14.70
CA PRO A 277 3.57 -1.13 15.73
C PRO A 277 2.93 -0.58 17.01
N LYS A 278 3.20 0.70 17.34
CA LYS A 278 2.65 1.41 18.51
C LYS A 278 1.27 2.03 18.26
N ALA A 279 0.78 2.00 17.02
CA ALA A 279 -0.51 2.52 16.65
C ALA A 279 -1.61 1.47 16.81
N LYS A 280 -2.86 1.88 16.59
CA LYS A 280 -3.98 0.94 16.49
C LYS A 280 -3.86 0.18 15.19
N TYR A 281 -4.36 -1.07 15.20
CA TYR A 281 -4.40 -1.92 14.01
C TYR A 281 -5.01 -1.19 12.79
N THR A 282 -4.34 -1.40 11.66
CA THR A 282 -4.79 -1.03 10.30
C THR A 282 -4.60 -2.24 9.39
N HIS A 283 -5.39 -2.35 8.33
CA HIS A 283 -5.30 -3.49 7.40
C HIS A 283 -3.94 -3.60 6.68
N TRP A 284 -3.21 -2.49 6.52
CA TRP A 284 -1.84 -2.49 5.99
C TRP A 284 -0.83 -3.22 6.88
N LYS A 285 -1.13 -3.34 8.18
CA LYS A 285 -0.22 -3.86 9.20
C LYS A 285 1.18 -3.21 9.06
N GLN A 286 2.25 -4.00 9.12
CA GLN A 286 3.62 -3.57 8.87
C GLN A 286 4.30 -4.54 7.89
N THR A 287 5.38 -4.10 7.25
CA THR A 287 6.18 -4.94 6.35
C THR A 287 7.49 -5.33 7.04
N VAL A 288 7.74 -6.62 7.18
CA VAL A 288 8.87 -7.20 7.90
C VAL A 288 9.90 -7.77 6.93
N PHE A 289 11.16 -7.38 7.12
CA PHE A 289 12.32 -7.78 6.32
C PHE A 289 13.29 -8.57 7.19
N TYR A 290 13.25 -9.90 7.11
CA TYR A 290 14.11 -10.75 7.92
C TYR A 290 15.58 -10.66 7.49
N LEU A 291 16.48 -10.57 8.47
CA LEU A 291 17.91 -10.62 8.25
C LEU A 291 18.38 -12.07 8.05
N GLU A 292 19.54 -12.24 7.42
CA GLU A 292 20.25 -13.51 7.46
C GLU A 292 20.96 -13.61 8.82
N GLY A 293 20.57 -14.57 9.65
CA GLY A 293 21.02 -14.64 11.04
C GLY A 293 20.33 -13.60 11.94
N GLU A 294 21.05 -13.17 12.97
CA GLU A 294 20.56 -12.30 14.05
C GLU A 294 21.69 -11.38 14.53
N LEU A 295 21.33 -10.18 15.02
CA LEU A 295 22.29 -9.25 15.61
C LEU A 295 22.09 -9.23 17.12
N ALA A 296 23.13 -9.59 17.88
CA ALA A 296 23.11 -9.43 19.33
C ALA A 296 23.40 -7.96 19.68
N CYS A 297 22.35 -7.19 19.97
CA CYS A 297 22.43 -5.77 20.24
C CYS A 297 22.50 -5.48 21.73
N ASN A 298 23.26 -4.46 22.12
CA ASN A 298 23.27 -3.83 23.44
C ASN A 298 22.66 -2.42 23.38
N PRO A 299 22.16 -1.88 24.51
CA PRO A 299 21.62 -0.53 24.54
C PRO A 299 22.63 0.52 24.03
N GLY A 300 22.18 1.38 23.12
CA GLY A 300 23.01 2.44 22.53
C GLY A 300 23.84 2.01 21.32
N GLU A 301 23.89 0.72 20.98
CA GLU A 301 24.51 0.27 19.74
C GLU A 301 23.65 0.62 18.52
N ILE A 302 24.31 0.71 17.37
CA ILE A 302 23.75 1.29 16.15
C ILE A 302 23.67 0.23 15.06
N ILE A 303 22.48 0.06 14.51
CA ILE A 303 22.24 -0.63 13.23
C ILE A 303 22.08 0.47 12.17
N GLU A 304 22.88 0.46 11.13
CA GLU A 304 22.82 1.47 10.07
C GLU A 304 22.91 0.84 8.69
N GLY A 305 22.51 1.58 7.66
CA GLY A 305 22.43 0.98 6.34
C GLY A 305 21.94 1.91 5.25
N GLU A 306 21.66 1.30 4.11
CA GLU A 306 21.06 1.94 2.95
C GLU A 306 19.95 1.03 2.43
N LEU A 307 18.77 1.61 2.18
CA LEU A 307 17.63 0.96 1.55
C LEU A 307 17.41 1.59 0.18
N THR A 308 17.27 0.76 -0.84
CA THR A 308 16.81 1.17 -2.16
C THR A 308 15.50 0.49 -2.49
N CYS A 309 14.58 1.20 -3.13
CA CYS A 309 13.29 0.68 -3.54
C CYS A 309 12.95 1.20 -4.93
N LYS A 310 12.52 0.31 -5.82
CA LYS A 310 12.10 0.65 -7.18
C LYS A 310 11.01 -0.30 -7.68
N PRO A 311 10.15 0.16 -8.60
CA PRO A 311 9.24 -0.73 -9.32
C PRO A 311 10.00 -1.83 -10.06
N ASN A 312 9.49 -3.06 -10.02
CA ASN A 312 10.11 -4.16 -10.73
C ASN A 312 10.00 -3.99 -12.26
N ALA A 313 11.05 -4.37 -12.98
CA ALA A 313 11.15 -4.19 -14.42
C ALA A 313 10.12 -5.01 -15.23
N ALA A 314 9.74 -6.19 -14.75
CA ALA A 314 8.78 -7.06 -15.45
C ALA A 314 7.33 -6.71 -15.09
N ASN A 315 7.07 -6.39 -13.82
CA ASN A 315 5.77 -5.96 -13.34
C ASN A 315 5.90 -4.72 -12.44
N PRO A 316 5.62 -3.50 -12.96
CA PRO A 316 5.78 -2.26 -12.21
C PRO A 316 4.86 -2.09 -10.98
N ARG A 317 3.95 -3.03 -10.72
CA ARG A 317 3.15 -3.06 -9.47
C ARG A 317 3.90 -3.70 -8.30
N ASP A 318 4.90 -4.51 -8.62
CA ASP A 318 5.73 -5.19 -7.64
C ASP A 318 6.94 -4.30 -7.32
N LEU A 319 7.51 -4.48 -6.13
CA LEU A 319 8.68 -3.71 -5.69
C LEU A 319 9.90 -4.62 -5.56
N ASP A 320 11.03 -4.14 -6.10
CA ASP A 320 12.35 -4.68 -5.79
C ASP A 320 12.96 -3.77 -4.70
N ILE A 321 13.33 -4.35 -3.56
CA ILE A 321 13.80 -3.64 -2.37
C ILE A 321 15.14 -4.24 -1.94
N ASP A 322 16.20 -3.44 -1.97
CA ASP A 322 17.53 -3.86 -1.55
C ASP A 322 17.90 -3.15 -0.25
N ILE A 323 18.31 -3.88 0.78
CA ILE A 323 18.68 -3.32 2.08
C ILE A 323 20.08 -3.80 2.47
N ASN A 324 21.04 -2.88 2.49
CA ASN A 324 22.36 -3.14 3.06
C ASN A 324 22.36 -2.79 4.55
N VAL A 325 22.59 -3.77 5.41
CA VAL A 325 22.59 -3.63 6.87
C VAL A 325 24.01 -3.78 7.40
N ARG A 326 24.43 -2.79 8.20
CA ARG A 326 25.72 -2.75 8.88
C ARG A 326 25.51 -2.59 10.37
N PHE A 327 26.26 -3.38 11.14
CA PHE A 327 26.28 -3.33 12.60
C PHE A 327 27.69 -3.69 13.06
N ASP A 328 28.25 -2.90 13.97
CA ASP A 328 29.55 -3.16 14.59
C ASP A 328 29.40 -2.94 16.10
N GLY A 329 29.03 -4.00 16.80
CA GLY A 329 28.69 -4.01 18.22
C GLY A 329 29.72 -4.77 19.05
N GLY A 330 29.56 -4.72 20.38
CA GLY A 330 30.44 -5.39 21.32
C GLY A 330 30.42 -6.92 21.21
N SER A 331 29.34 -7.49 20.67
CA SER A 331 29.15 -8.93 20.50
C SER A 331 29.53 -9.45 19.11
N GLY A 332 29.84 -8.57 18.15
CA GLY A 332 30.22 -8.95 16.79
C GLY A 332 29.90 -7.87 15.76
N SER A 333 30.31 -8.12 14.52
CA SER A 333 30.01 -7.26 13.38
C SER A 333 29.19 -7.99 12.31
N TYR A 334 28.43 -7.22 11.56
CA TYR A 334 27.53 -7.66 10.51
C TYR A 334 27.56 -6.64 9.37
N ASN A 335 27.65 -7.11 8.14
CA ASN A 335 27.60 -6.27 6.94
C ASN A 335 27.08 -7.11 5.78
N GLN A 336 25.79 -6.97 5.47
CA GLN A 336 25.14 -7.81 4.48
C GLN A 336 24.08 -7.05 3.68
N LEU A 337 24.06 -7.33 2.38
CA LEU A 337 23.02 -6.92 1.47
C LEU A 337 21.91 -7.98 1.44
N HIS A 338 20.68 -7.53 1.59
CA HIS A 338 19.47 -8.34 1.43
C HIS A 338 18.66 -7.83 0.24
N GLU A 339 18.26 -8.74 -0.64
CA GLU A 339 17.44 -8.43 -1.82
C GLU A 339 16.05 -9.03 -1.62
N PHE A 340 15.04 -8.17 -1.61
CA PHE A 340 13.64 -8.54 -1.38
C PHE A 340 12.76 -8.21 -2.58
N LYS A 341 11.68 -8.97 -2.72
CA LYS A 341 10.66 -8.78 -3.75
C LYS A 341 9.28 -8.78 -3.10
N LEU A 342 8.62 -7.62 -3.11
CA LEU A 342 7.24 -7.51 -2.66
C LEU A 342 6.31 -7.71 -3.87
N ARG A 343 5.55 -8.82 -3.87
CA ARG A 343 4.76 -9.33 -4.98
C ARG A 343 3.29 -9.42 -4.64
#